data_AF-A0A349W6H6-F1
#
_entry.id   AF-A0A349W6H6-F1
#
_cell.length_a   1.000
_cell.length_b   1.000
_cell.length_c   1.000
_cell.angle_alpha   90.00
_cell.angle_beta   90.00
_cell.angle_gamma   90.00
#
_symmetry.space_group_name_H-M   'P 1'
#
loop_
_entity.id
_entity.type
_entity.pdbx_description
1 polymer ?
#
loop_
_entity_poly.entity_id
_entity_poly.type
_entity_poly.pdbx_seq_one_letter_code
_entity_poly.pdbx_strand_id
1 'polypeptide(L)'
;QAPPASILPGLQQATVLRVDAAALAQWLEPQGGHALTEHLYVVDPMGNWMMRFAPALDTAAAAKAKRDLERLLRASASWDTAGRLEKQ
;
A
#
# COMPACT_ATOMS: atom_id res chain seq x y z
N GLN A 1 -14.91 -9.45 7.46
CA GLN A 1 -14.07 -10.42 8.22
C GLN A 1 -13.08 -9.66 9.09
N ALA A 2 -12.66 -10.16 10.26
CA ALA A 2 -11.61 -9.51 11.04
C ALA A 2 -10.21 -9.81 10.41
N PRO A 3 -9.21 -8.91 10.52
CA PRO A 3 -7.84 -9.27 10.15
C PRO A 3 -7.30 -10.38 11.08
N PRO A 4 -6.40 -11.26 10.60
CA PRO A 4 -5.80 -12.32 11.42
C PRO A 4 -5.14 -11.77 12.70
N ALA A 5 -5.25 -12.50 13.81
CA ALA A 5 -4.72 -12.07 15.10
C ALA A 5 -3.21 -11.79 15.06
N SER A 6 -2.46 -12.55 14.26
CA SER A 6 -1.00 -12.44 14.12
C SER A 6 -0.53 -11.09 13.58
N ILE A 7 -1.36 -10.36 12.83
CA ILE A 7 -0.99 -9.07 12.25
C ILE A 7 -1.49 -7.88 13.05
N LEU A 8 -2.36 -8.09 14.05
CA LEU A 8 -2.95 -7.01 14.86
C LEU A 8 -1.92 -6.08 15.50
N PRO A 9 -0.77 -6.55 16.05
CA PRO A 9 0.22 -5.64 16.62
C PRO A 9 0.74 -4.62 15.61
N GLY A 10 0.94 -5.03 14.35
CA GLY A 10 1.40 -4.15 13.28
C GLY A 10 0.34 -3.18 12.76
N LEU A 11 -0.94 -3.43 13.05
CA LEU A 11 -2.06 -2.59 12.60
C LEU A 11 -2.46 -1.51 13.63
N GLN A 12 -1.92 -1.54 14.85
CA GLN A 12 -2.32 -0.60 15.91
C GLN A 12 -2.11 0.88 15.56
N GLN A 13 -1.18 1.17 14.66
CA GLN A 13 -0.86 2.53 14.20
C GLN A 13 -1.40 2.81 12.79
N ALA A 14 -2.21 1.91 12.22
CA ALA A 14 -2.73 2.01 10.87
C ALA A 14 -4.26 2.12 10.87
N THR A 15 -4.80 2.92 9.96
CA THR A 15 -6.23 2.89 9.66
C THR A 15 -6.48 1.72 8.71
N VAL A 16 -7.23 0.72 9.17
CA VAL A 16 -7.56 -0.46 8.36
C VAL A 16 -8.98 -0.34 7.84
N LEU A 17 -9.11 -0.20 6.53
CA LEU A 17 -10.39 -0.14 5.85
C LEU A 17 -10.60 -1.41 5.02
N ARG A 18 -11.87 -1.79 4.86
CA ARG A 18 -12.29 -2.78 3.87
C ARG A 18 -13.11 -2.08 2.82
N VAL A 19 -12.84 -2.43 1.57
CA VAL A 19 -13.45 -1.80 0.41
C VAL A 19 -13.97 -2.89 -0.52
N ASP A 20 -14.90 -2.51 -1.40
CA ASP A 20 -15.41 -3.40 -2.42
C ASP A 20 -14.31 -3.78 -3.43
N ALA A 21 -14.21 -5.08 -3.73
CA ALA A 21 -13.16 -5.61 -4.58
C ALA A 21 -13.34 -5.20 -6.05
N ALA A 22 -14.59 -5.11 -6.52
CA ALA A 22 -14.88 -4.73 -7.91
C ALA A 22 -14.60 -3.23 -8.13
N ALA A 23 -14.87 -2.39 -7.14
CA ALA A 23 -14.49 -0.98 -7.15
C ALA A 23 -12.96 -0.80 -7.19
N LEU A 24 -12.21 -1.55 -6.36
CA LEU A 24 -10.74 -1.50 -6.41
C LEU A 24 -10.17 -1.94 -7.75
N ALA A 25 -10.75 -2.97 -8.37
CA ALA A 25 -10.30 -3.49 -9.67
C ALA A 25 -10.51 -2.49 -10.82
N GLN A 26 -11.32 -1.44 -10.64
CA GLN A 26 -11.46 -0.36 -11.62
C GLN A 26 -10.32 0.66 -11.53
N TRP A 27 -9.58 0.67 -10.42
CA TRP A 27 -8.54 1.66 -10.13
C TRP A 27 -7.13 1.07 -10.19
N LEU A 28 -6.96 -0.17 -9.70
CA LEU A 28 -5.66 -0.83 -9.59
C LEU A 28 -5.51 -1.95 -10.63
N GLU A 29 -4.32 -2.06 -11.21
CA GLU A 29 -4.02 -3.10 -12.20
C GLU A 29 -3.02 -4.14 -11.63
N PRO A 30 -3.35 -5.44 -11.66
CA PRO A 30 -2.42 -6.49 -11.23
C PRO A 30 -1.34 -6.77 -12.28
N GLN A 31 -0.37 -7.61 -11.92
CA GLN A 31 0.49 -8.20 -12.94
C GLN A 31 -0.34 -9.12 -13.85
N GLY A 32 -0.02 -9.14 -15.14
CA GLY A 32 -0.64 -10.09 -16.07
C GLY A 32 -0.53 -11.53 -15.56
N GLY A 33 -1.66 -12.25 -15.53
CA GLY A 33 -1.74 -13.62 -15.03
C GLY A 33 -1.94 -13.76 -13.51
N HIS A 34 -2.03 -12.65 -12.76
CA HIS A 34 -2.23 -12.66 -11.31
C HIS A 34 -3.48 -11.89 -10.90
N ALA A 35 -4.06 -12.25 -9.76
CA ALA A 35 -5.18 -11.54 -9.17
C ALA A 35 -4.72 -10.30 -8.40
N LEU A 36 -5.60 -9.30 -8.31
CA LEU A 36 -5.36 -8.06 -7.55
C LEU A 36 -4.92 -8.34 -6.10
N THR A 37 -5.54 -9.32 -5.45
CA THR A 37 -5.28 -9.69 -4.06
C THR A 37 -3.92 -10.34 -3.83
N GLU A 38 -3.21 -10.74 -4.89
CA GLU A 38 -1.86 -11.31 -4.77
C GLU A 38 -0.78 -10.23 -4.59
N HIS A 39 -1.14 -8.95 -4.78
CA HIS A 39 -0.20 -7.83 -4.75
C HIS A 39 -0.41 -6.91 -3.55
N LEU A 40 0.68 -6.23 -3.17
CA LEU A 40 0.62 -5.03 -2.35
C LEU A 40 0.78 -3.80 -3.26
N TYR A 41 0.01 -2.76 -2.99
CA TYR A 41 0.00 -1.51 -3.75
C TYR A 41 0.34 -0.34 -2.84
N VAL A 42 1.05 0.65 -3.39
CA VAL A 42 1.31 1.94 -2.74
C VAL A 42 0.67 3.01 -3.58
N VAL A 43 -0.14 3.83 -2.93
CA VAL A 43 -0.81 4.99 -3.51
C VAL A 43 -0.51 6.18 -2.62
N ASP A 44 -0.28 7.34 -3.22
CA ASP A 44 -0.15 8.58 -2.47
C ASP A 44 -1.51 9.15 -1.99
N PRO A 45 -1.50 10.15 -1.07
CA PRO A 45 -2.72 10.82 -0.61
C PRO A 45 -3.51 11.56 -1.70
N MET A 46 -2.89 11.90 -2.85
CA MET A 46 -3.59 12.50 -3.98
C MET A 46 -4.27 11.46 -4.89
N GLY A 47 -4.10 10.17 -4.59
CA GLY A 47 -4.66 9.06 -5.35
C GLY A 47 -3.80 8.61 -6.52
N ASN A 48 -2.56 9.09 -6.66
CA ASN A 48 -1.68 8.57 -7.71
C ASN A 48 -1.11 7.22 -7.30
N TRP A 49 -1.18 6.30 -8.24
CA TRP A 49 -0.59 4.98 -8.08
C TRP A 49 0.95 5.07 -8.18
N MET A 50 1.65 4.71 -7.10
CA MET A 50 3.10 4.86 -7.02
C MET A 50 3.85 3.55 -7.29
N MET A 51 3.37 2.44 -6.71
CA MET A 51 4.11 1.17 -6.74
C MET A 51 3.17 -0.04 -6.64
N ARG A 52 3.57 -1.14 -7.29
CA ARG A 52 3.00 -2.47 -7.12
C ARG A 52 4.12 -3.45 -6.83
N PHE A 53 3.96 -4.23 -5.77
CA PHE A 53 4.91 -5.29 -5.41
C PHE A 53 4.57 -6.60 -6.15
N ALA A 54 5.60 -7.43 -6.33
CA ALA A 54 5.46 -8.75 -6.96
C ALA A 54 4.47 -9.63 -6.18
N PRO A 55 3.75 -10.54 -6.87
CA PRO A 55 2.88 -11.49 -6.21
C PRO A 55 3.71 -12.50 -5.40
N ALA A 56 3.08 -13.15 -4.43
CA ALA A 56 3.72 -14.18 -3.60
C ALA A 56 5.01 -13.71 -2.89
N LEU A 57 4.90 -12.61 -2.13
CA LEU A 57 5.98 -12.09 -1.29
C LEU A 57 6.42 -13.12 -0.23
N ASP A 58 7.55 -13.79 -0.49
CA ASP A 58 8.28 -14.56 0.52
C ASP A 58 9.09 -13.65 1.46
N THR A 59 9.75 -14.23 2.46
CA THR A 59 10.52 -13.47 3.46
C THR A 59 11.64 -12.62 2.84
N ALA A 60 12.30 -13.12 1.80
CA ALA A 60 13.39 -12.42 1.13
C ALA A 60 12.86 -11.27 0.26
N ALA A 61 11.78 -11.52 -0.48
CA ALA A 61 11.04 -10.53 -1.24
C ALA A 61 10.45 -9.45 -0.33
N ALA A 62 9.96 -9.81 0.87
CA ALA A 62 9.44 -8.86 1.85
C ALA A 62 10.53 -7.90 2.36
N ALA A 63 11.74 -8.42 2.63
CA ALA A 63 12.87 -7.57 3.01
C ALA A 63 13.25 -6.59 1.88
N LYS A 64 13.16 -7.02 0.62
CA LYS A 64 13.36 -6.14 -0.54
C LYS A 64 12.24 -5.11 -0.65
N ALA A 65 10.98 -5.51 -0.54
CA ALA A 65 9.83 -4.62 -0.59
C ALA A 65 9.91 -3.51 0.47
N LYS A 66 10.32 -3.86 1.70
CA LYS A 66 10.56 -2.86 2.76
C LYS A 66 11.63 -1.84 2.38
N ARG A 67 12.77 -2.29 1.84
CA ARG A 67 13.84 -1.38 1.39
C ARG A 67 13.40 -0.48 0.25
N ASP A 68 12.64 -1.02 -0.69
CA ASP A 68 12.12 -0.28 -1.84
C ASP A 68 11.08 0.76 -1.38
N LEU A 69 10.21 0.40 -0.43
CA LEU A 69 9.27 1.32 0.22
C LEU A 69 9.98 2.44 0.98
N GLU A 70 11.00 2.13 1.78
CA GLU A 70 11.80 3.15 2.48
C GLU A 70 12.48 4.13 1.53
N ARG A 71 12.98 3.65 0.38
CA ARG A 71 13.54 4.50 -0.67
C ARG A 71 12.48 5.39 -1.29
N LEU A 72 11.31 4.84 -1.60
CA LEU A 72 10.17 5.57 -2.14
C LEU A 72 9.74 6.71 -1.20
N LEU A 73 9.54 6.40 0.08
CA LEU A 73 9.12 7.38 1.09
C LEU A 73 10.16 8.49 1.26
N ARG A 74 11.45 8.14 1.24
CA ARG A 74 12.54 9.13 1.37
C ARG A 74 12.64 10.04 0.15
N ALA A 75 12.43 9.49 -1.05
CA ALA A 75 12.35 10.29 -2.28
C ALA A 75 11.07 11.14 -2.31
N SER A 76 10.02 10.71 -1.61
CA SER A 76 8.72 11.39 -1.58
C SER A 76 8.58 12.48 -0.52
N ALA A 77 9.53 12.54 0.41
CA ALA A 77 9.54 13.50 1.51
C ALA A 77 9.64 14.97 1.04
N SER A 78 10.00 15.24 -0.22
CA SER A 78 10.08 16.60 -0.76
C SER A 78 8.77 17.13 -1.35
N TRP A 79 7.80 16.25 -1.68
CA TRP A 79 6.50 16.66 -2.25
C TRP A 79 5.32 16.41 -1.29
N ASP A 80 5.48 15.53 -0.31
CA ASP A 80 4.48 15.31 0.74
C ASP A 80 4.58 16.40 1.83
N THR A 81 3.70 17.39 1.76
CA THR A 81 3.36 18.18 2.95
C THR A 81 2.16 17.50 3.60
N ALA A 82 2.42 16.57 4.53
CA ALA A 82 1.37 15.91 5.30
C ALA A 82 0.35 16.94 5.82
N GLY A 83 -0.89 16.86 5.31
CA GLY A 83 -2.10 17.49 5.84
C GLY A 83 -1.91 18.76 6.69
N ARG A 84 -1.25 19.81 6.18
CA ARG A 84 -1.51 21.15 6.73
C ARG A 84 -2.92 21.47 6.30
N LEU A 85 -3.85 21.31 7.25
CA LEU A 85 -5.17 21.94 7.23
C LEU A 85 -5.03 23.26 6.45
N GLU A 86 -5.74 23.40 5.34
CA GLU A 86 -6.02 24.73 4.80
C GLU A 86 -6.53 25.53 6.00
N LYS A 87 -5.72 26.47 6.49
CA LYS A 87 -6.24 27.48 7.41
C LYS A 87 -7.31 28.20 6.61
N GLN A 88 -8.56 28.06 7.06
CA GLN A 88 -9.61 29.04 6.75
C GLN A 88 -9.08 30.45 7.06
#